data_AF-A0A0C3KQU5-F1
#
_entry.id   AF-A0A0C3KQU5-F1
#
_cell.length_a   1.000
_cell.length_b   1.000
_cell.length_c   1.000
_cell.angle_alpha   90.00
_cell.angle_beta   90.00
_cell.angle_gamma   90.00
#
_symmetry.space_group_name_H-M   'P 1'
#
loop_
_entity.id
_entity.type
_entity.pdbx_description
1 polymer ?
#
loop_
_entity_poly.entity_id
_entity_poly.type
_entity_poly.pdbx_seq_one_letter_code
_entity_poly.pdbx_strand_id
1 'polypeptide(L)'
;INNYCPLILTNLRCNNDIKINTNGKDTKDVTFYVTAYATKKQKKSHNLSALMASALAYHENDPRYEDIRKQNRLLLYRCINVINREAELSGPQVVSYIMGYGDTFRSHCY
;
A
#
# COMPACT_ATOMS: atom_id res chain seq x y z
N ILE A 1 29.37 22.88 -4.33
CA ILE A 1 28.13 23.05 -3.54
C ILE A 1 28.09 21.87 -2.57
N ASN A 2 27.88 22.11 -1.28
CA ASN A 2 27.86 21.07 -0.25
C ASN A 2 26.47 20.42 -0.19
N ASN A 3 26.40 19.09 -0.32
CA ASN A 3 25.15 18.31 -0.28
C ASN A 3 24.65 18.04 1.16
N TYR A 4 25.37 18.53 2.17
CA TYR A 4 25.01 18.37 3.57
C TYR A 4 23.95 19.39 4.02
N CYS A 5 22.81 18.91 4.50
CA CYS A 5 21.76 19.72 5.13
C CYS A 5 21.39 19.14 6.50
N PRO A 6 21.75 19.79 7.62
CA PRO A 6 21.49 19.27 8.96
C PRO A 6 19.99 19.17 9.27
N LEU A 7 19.18 20.11 8.79
CA LEU A 7 17.72 20.09 8.96
C LEU A 7 17.09 18.82 8.35
N ILE A 8 17.52 18.43 7.16
CA ILE A 8 16.99 17.23 6.49
C ILE A 8 17.49 15.98 7.21
N LEU A 9 18.77 15.93 7.57
CA LEU A 9 19.35 14.80 8.30
C LEU A 9 18.66 14.58 9.67
N THR A 10 18.40 15.63 10.43
CA THR A 10 17.75 15.52 11.75
C THR A 10 16.27 15.11 11.64
N ASN A 11 15.53 15.66 10.68
CA ASN A 11 14.10 15.36 10.53
C ASN A 11 13.85 13.97 9.92
N LEU A 12 14.59 13.61 8.86
CA LEU A 12 14.42 12.32 8.19
C LEU A 12 15.19 11.18 8.86
N ARG A 13 16.15 11.52 9.74
CA ARG A 13 17.01 10.56 10.46
C ARG A 13 17.73 9.58 9.55
N CYS A 14 18.08 10.02 8.33
CA CYS A 14 18.79 9.23 7.35
C CYS A 14 19.82 10.09 6.61
N ASN A 15 20.79 9.43 5.97
CA ASN A 15 21.73 10.11 5.09
C ASN A 15 21.03 10.49 3.77
N ASN A 16 21.17 11.73 3.35
CA ASN A 16 20.51 12.27 2.15
C ASN A 16 21.56 12.83 1.20
N ASP A 17 21.33 12.67 -0.11
CA ASP A 17 22.15 13.28 -1.16
C ASP A 17 21.34 14.39 -1.85
N ILE A 18 21.83 15.63 -1.77
CA ILE A 18 21.11 16.81 -2.25
C ILE A 18 21.85 17.42 -3.42
N LYS A 19 21.32 17.28 -4.64
CA LYS A 19 21.94 17.81 -5.85
C LYS A 19 21.03 18.82 -6.53
N ILE A 20 21.54 20.01 -6.81
CA ILE A 20 20.86 21.00 -7.66
C ILE A 20 21.08 20.59 -9.11
N ASN A 21 19.99 20.37 -9.84
CA ASN A 21 20.03 20.03 -11.26
C ASN A 21 19.41 21.18 -12.05
N THR A 22 20.22 21.91 -12.82
CA THR A 22 19.77 23.05 -13.64
C THR A 22 19.48 22.65 -15.09
N ASN A 23 19.95 21.48 -15.53
CA ASN A 23 19.69 20.93 -16.84
C ASN A 23 18.29 20.30 -16.89
N GLY A 24 17.43 20.77 -17.80
CA GLY A 24 16.08 20.24 -17.97
C GLY A 24 16.03 18.77 -18.39
N LYS A 25 16.99 18.31 -19.20
CA LYS A 25 17.05 16.90 -19.64
C LYS A 25 17.31 15.97 -18.45
N ASP A 26 18.38 16.23 -17.70
CA ASP A 26 18.77 15.41 -16.55
C ASP A 26 17.69 15.46 -15.46
N THR A 27 17.05 16.62 -15.26
CA THR A 27 15.96 16.79 -14.31
C THR A 27 14.75 15.93 -14.70
N LYS A 28 14.38 15.90 -15.97
CA LYS A 28 13.28 15.06 -16.47
C LYS A 28 13.58 13.57 -16.28
N ASP A 29 14.80 13.14 -16.61
CA ASP A 29 15.19 11.74 -16.52
C ASP A 29 15.18 11.25 -15.06
N VAL A 30 15.74 12.05 -14.13
CA VAL A 30 15.70 11.75 -12.69
C VAL A 30 14.27 11.77 -12.16
N THR A 31 13.46 12.78 -12.52
CA THR A 31 12.06 12.88 -12.06
C THR A 31 11.24 11.69 -12.54
N PHE A 32 11.41 11.28 -13.80
CA PHE A 32 10.72 10.11 -14.35
C PHE A 32 11.12 8.84 -13.62
N TYR A 33 12.42 8.65 -13.38
CA TYR A 33 12.93 7.47 -12.66
C TYR A 33 12.40 7.40 -11.22
N VAL A 34 12.52 8.49 -10.46
CA VAL A 34 12.06 8.56 -9.06
C VAL A 34 10.56 8.35 -8.99
N THR A 35 9.79 9.02 -9.87
CA THR A 35 8.33 8.87 -9.90
C THR A 35 7.94 7.44 -10.25
N ALA A 36 8.53 6.84 -11.28
CA ALA A 36 8.23 5.46 -11.67
C ALA A 36 8.56 4.45 -10.56
N TYR A 37 9.60 4.72 -9.76
CA TYR A 37 9.95 3.89 -8.61
C TYR A 37 8.98 4.09 -7.43
N ALA A 38 8.67 5.34 -7.08
CA ALA A 38 7.75 5.67 -6.00
C ALA A 38 6.32 5.18 -6.30
N THR A 39 5.87 5.30 -7.55
CA THR A 39 4.55 4.83 -8.00
C THR A 39 4.60 3.43 -8.59
N LYS A 40 5.62 2.63 -8.25
CA LYS A 40 5.75 1.27 -8.75
C LYS A 40 4.50 0.49 -8.34
N LYS A 41 3.75 0.04 -9.35
CA LYS A 41 2.50 -0.70 -9.13
C LYS A 41 2.78 -1.93 -8.26
N GLN A 42 1.88 -2.20 -7.33
CA GLN A 42 1.86 -3.46 -6.62
C GLN A 42 1.84 -4.61 -7.63
N LYS A 43 2.66 -5.64 -7.40
CA LYS A 43 2.78 -6.76 -8.33
C LYS A 43 1.39 -7.39 -8.55
N LYS A 44 1.16 -7.90 -9.77
CA LYS A 44 -0.07 -8.63 -10.08
C LYS A 44 -0.21 -9.79 -9.08
N SER A 45 -1.37 -9.89 -8.44
CA SER A 45 -1.70 -10.99 -7.54
C SER A 45 -2.00 -12.26 -8.34
N HIS A 46 -0.97 -12.88 -8.91
CA HIS A 46 -1.09 -14.16 -9.62
C HIS A 46 -1.68 -15.27 -8.73
N ASN A 47 -1.57 -15.11 -7.40
CA ASN A 47 -2.05 -16.07 -6.40
C ASN A 47 -3.43 -15.74 -5.84
N LEU A 48 -4.14 -14.74 -6.37
CA LEU A 48 -5.43 -14.30 -5.82
C LEU A 48 -6.47 -15.43 -5.80
N SER A 49 -6.50 -16.25 -6.87
CA SER A 49 -7.39 -17.40 -6.95
C SER A 49 -7.08 -18.45 -5.88
N ALA A 50 -5.80 -18.70 -5.58
CA ALA A 50 -5.39 -19.61 -4.53
C ALA A 50 -5.79 -19.11 -3.13
N LEU A 51 -5.70 -17.80 -2.90
CA LEU A 51 -6.18 -17.17 -1.66
C LEU A 51 -7.71 -17.25 -1.51
N MET A 52 -8.46 -17.06 -2.60
CA MET A 52 -9.91 -17.24 -2.56
C MET A 52 -10.29 -18.70 -2.32
N ALA A 53 -9.55 -19.65 -2.90
CA ALA A 53 -9.77 -21.08 -2.69
C ALA A 53 -9.55 -21.49 -1.22
N SER A 54 -8.54 -20.93 -0.54
CA SER A 54 -8.33 -21.19 0.89
C SER A 54 -9.45 -20.62 1.77
N ALA A 55 -9.96 -19.43 1.42
CA ALA A 55 -11.12 -18.84 2.08
C ALA A 55 -12.40 -19.69 1.89
N LEU A 56 -12.59 -20.26 0.70
CA LEU A 56 -13.71 -21.14 0.37
C LEU A 56 -13.62 -22.45 1.15
N ALA A 57 -12.46 -23.11 1.17
CA ALA A 57 -12.26 -24.35 1.93
C ALA A 57 -12.56 -24.15 3.43
N TYR A 58 -12.16 -23.00 4.00
CA TYR A 58 -12.53 -22.64 5.37
C TYR A 58 -14.04 -22.39 5.53
N HIS A 59 -14.70 -21.85 4.51
CA HIS A 59 -16.14 -21.61 4.53
C HIS A 59 -16.99 -22.88 4.48
N GLU A 60 -16.56 -23.88 3.71
CA GLU A 60 -17.28 -25.15 3.59
C GLU A 60 -17.23 -26.01 4.86
N ASN A 61 -16.17 -25.86 5.67
CA ASN A 61 -16.01 -26.57 6.94
C ASN A 61 -16.86 -26.02 8.10
N ASP A 62 -17.50 -24.85 7.91
CA ASP A 62 -18.31 -24.18 8.92
C ASP A 62 -19.76 -24.69 8.87
N PRO A 63 -20.50 -24.80 9.99
CA PRO A 63 -21.87 -25.26 9.97
C PRO A 63 -22.74 -24.34 9.10
N ARG A 64 -23.62 -24.94 8.29
CA ARG A 64 -24.46 -24.22 7.34
C ARG A 64 -25.44 -23.32 8.09
N TYR A 65 -25.54 -22.06 7.66
CA TYR A 65 -26.55 -21.13 8.13
C TYR A 65 -27.87 -21.43 7.42
N GLU A 66 -28.99 -21.31 8.12
CA GLU A 66 -30.33 -21.46 7.53
C GLU A 66 -30.62 -20.39 6.47
N ASP A 67 -30.03 -19.21 6.61
CA ASP A 67 -30.18 -18.09 5.68
C ASP A 67 -29.03 -18.03 4.67
N ILE A 68 -29.34 -18.40 3.42
CA ILE A 68 -28.42 -18.39 2.28
C ILE A 68 -27.80 -16.99 2.07
N ARG A 69 -28.54 -15.90 2.33
CA ARG A 69 -28.01 -14.54 2.15
C ARG A 69 -26.92 -14.25 3.16
N LYS A 70 -27.12 -14.63 4.42
CA LYS A 70 -26.11 -14.48 5.47
C LYS A 70 -24.89 -15.34 5.18
N GLN A 71 -25.10 -16.57 4.72
CA GLN A 71 -24.02 -17.47 4.33
C GLN A 71 -23.15 -16.88 3.21
N ASN A 72 -23.76 -16.40 2.13
CA ASN A 72 -23.03 -15.79 1.01
C ASN A 72 -22.31 -14.50 1.41
N ARG A 73 -22.95 -13.66 2.24
CA ARG A 73 -22.31 -12.46 2.77
C ARG A 73 -21.08 -12.80 3.60
N LEU A 74 -21.15 -13.85 4.42
CA LEU A 74 -20.02 -14.31 5.23
C LEU A 74 -18.87 -14.83 4.35
N LEU A 75 -19.16 -15.57 3.29
CA LEU A 75 -18.15 -16.01 2.32
C LEU A 75 -17.40 -14.82 1.73
N LEU A 76 -18.11 -13.79 1.27
CA LEU A 76 -17.49 -12.59 0.72
C LEU A 76 -16.57 -11.90 1.73
N TYR A 77 -17.01 -11.75 2.98
CA TYR A 77 -16.16 -11.20 4.04
C TYR A 77 -14.90 -12.03 4.28
N ARG A 78 -15.00 -13.35 4.27
CA ARG A 78 -13.83 -14.23 4.43
C ARG A 78 -12.84 -14.08 3.29
N CYS A 79 -13.30 -14.07 2.05
CA CYS A 79 -12.45 -13.82 0.89
C CYS A 79 -11.73 -12.48 1.02
N ILE A 80 -12.45 -11.39 1.34
CA ILE A 80 -11.85 -10.07 1.54
C ILE A 80 -10.83 -10.08 2.67
N ASN A 81 -11.11 -10.74 3.79
CA ASN A 81 -10.20 -10.80 4.92
C ASN A 81 -8.91 -11.58 4.60
N VAL A 82 -9.00 -12.68 3.85
CA VAL A 82 -7.81 -13.42 3.41
C VAL A 82 -6.99 -12.58 2.43
N ILE A 83 -7.65 -11.90 1.48
CA ILE A 83 -6.98 -10.99 0.55
C ILE A 83 -6.26 -9.88 1.30
N ASN A 84 -6.93 -9.23 2.26
CA ASN A 84 -6.36 -8.17 3.07
C ASN A 84 -5.19 -8.65 3.95
N ARG A 85 -5.27 -9.87 4.48
CA ARG A 85 -4.20 -10.45 5.31
C ARG A 85 -2.90 -10.63 4.53
N GLU A 86 -3.02 -11.08 3.28
CA GLU A 86 -1.88 -11.37 2.41
C GLU A 86 -1.48 -10.16 1.54
N ALA A 87 -2.21 -9.06 1.63
CA ALA A 87 -1.90 -7.84 0.91
C ALA A 87 -0.65 -7.18 1.51
N GLU A 88 0.34 -6.92 0.65
CA GLU A 88 1.49 -6.11 1.03
C GLU A 88 1.06 -4.64 1.20
N LEU A 89 1.36 -4.05 2.35
CA LEU A 89 1.15 -2.64 2.65
C LEU A 89 2.50 -1.93 2.77
N SER A 90 2.57 -0.67 2.33
CA SER A 90 3.79 0.10 2.48
C SER A 90 4.02 0.47 3.96
N GLY A 91 5.27 0.50 4.41
CA GLY A 91 5.62 0.90 5.77
C GLY A 91 5.01 2.25 6.20
N PRO A 92 5.09 3.31 5.37
CA PRO A 92 4.44 4.59 5.66
C PRO A 92 2.92 4.49 5.82
N GLN A 93 2.25 3.67 5.01
CA GLN A 93 0.81 3.44 5.12
C GLN A 93 0.44 2.74 6.43
N VAL A 94 1.21 1.72 6.84
CA VAL A 94 1.01 1.03 8.13
C VAL A 94 1.17 2.01 9.30
N VAL A 95 2.23 2.83 9.28
CA VAL A 95 2.46 3.86 10.31
C VAL A 95 1.30 4.87 10.34
N SER A 96 0.79 5.29 9.17
CA SER A 96 -0.33 6.23 9.08
C SER A 96 -1.60 5.71 9.78
N TYR A 97 -1.92 4.42 9.61
CA TYR A 97 -3.06 3.80 10.31
C TYR A 97 -2.79 3.63 11.82
N ILE A 98 -1.59 3.20 12.22
CA ILE A 98 -1.21 3.05 13.64
C ILE A 98 -1.31 4.41 14.37
N MET A 99 -0.92 5.49 13.70
CA MET A 99 -0.98 6.85 14.25
C MET A 99 -2.38 7.49 14.16
N GLY A 100 -3.36 6.82 13.55
CA GLY A 100 -4.72 7.34 13.40
C GLY A 100 -4.86 8.47 12.37
N TYR A 101 -3.84 8.70 11.53
CA TYR A 101 -3.88 9.73 10.48
C TYR A 101 -4.77 9.30 9.29
N GLY A 102 -4.95 7.99 9.11
CA GLY A 102 -5.73 7.43 7.99
C GLY A 102 -4.98 7.48 6.66
N ASP A 103 -5.72 7.35 5.57
CA ASP A 103 -5.21 7.25 4.19
C ASP A 103 -5.90 8.23 3.23
N THR A 104 -6.80 9.07 3.76
CA THR A 104 -7.65 9.94 2.96
C THR A 104 -7.10 11.37 2.99
N PHE A 105 -6.35 11.73 1.96
CA PHE A 105 -5.84 13.08 1.76
C PHE A 105 -6.79 13.86 0.84
N ARG A 106 -7.49 14.86 1.38
CA ARG A 106 -8.40 15.72 0.61
C ARG A 106 -7.82 17.14 0.55
N SER A 107 -7.76 17.73 -0.65
CA SER A 107 -7.39 19.15 -0.76
C SER A 107 -8.53 20.08 -0.37
N HIS A 108 -9.79 19.63 -0.52
CA HIS A 108 -10.98 20.41 -0.24
C HIS A 108 -11.97 19.60 0.61
N CYS A 109 -12.57 20.26 1.60
CA CYS A 109 -13.72 19.77 2.32
C CYS A 109 -14.98 20.31 1.64
N TYR A 110 -15.87 19.43 1.21
CA TYR A 110 -17.23 19.76 0.78
C TYR A 110 -18.21 19.37 1.88
#